data_AF-A0AAJ1Q5Y1-F1
#
_entry.id   AF-A0AAJ1Q5Y1-F1
#
_cell.length_a   1.000
_cell.length_b   1.000
_cell.length_c   1.000
_cell.angle_alpha   90.00
_cell.angle_beta   90.00
_cell.angle_gamma   90.00
#
_symmetry.space_group_name_H-M   'P 1'
#
loop_
_entity.id
_entity.type
_entity.pdbx_description
1 polymer ?
#
loop_
_entity_poly.entity_id
_entity_poly.type
_entity_poly.pdbx_seq_one_letter_code
_entity_poly.pdbx_strand_id
1 'polypeptide(L)' 'MPLAMSLSARGWQVTGSKTTQDGVEAARMSGIDSYLLRMEPELVCDSDDLDALMDADALVITLPARRSGPGDEFYLQ' A
#
# COMPACT_ATOMS: atom_id res chain seq x y z
N MET A 1 8.36 6.40 -2.40
CA MET A 1 8.46 5.28 -1.43
C MET A 1 9.43 5.56 -0.26
N PRO A 2 9.46 6.73 0.42
CA PRO A 2 10.47 6.94 1.48
C PRO A 2 10.32 6.02 2.69
N LEU A 3 9.08 5.69 3.08
CA LEU A 3 8.79 4.86 4.25
C LEU A 3 9.26 3.41 4.07
N ALA A 4 8.86 2.75 2.98
CA ALA A 4 9.24 1.37 2.69
C ALA A 4 10.76 1.19 2.67
N MET A 5 11.48 2.07 1.97
CA MET A 5 12.95 2.03 1.92
C MET A 5 13.59 2.21 3.30
N SER A 6 13.03 3.09 4.14
CA SER A 6 13.55 3.33 5.49
C SER A 6 13.32 2.15 6.44
N LEU A 7 12.22 1.40 6.25
CA LEU A 7 11.94 0.18 7.01
C LEU A 7 12.83 -0.97 6.54
N SER A 8 12.96 -1.18 5.22
CA SER A 8 13.88 -2.18 4.66
C SER A 8 15.33 -1.93 5.06
N ALA A 9 15.78 -0.67 5.08
CA ALA A 9 17.13 -0.31 5.54
C ALA A 9 17.38 -0.63 7.02
N ARG A 10 16.33 -0.81 7.82
CA ARG A 10 16.39 -1.24 9.22
C ARG A 10 16.27 -2.76 9.38
N GLY A 11 16.25 -3.52 8.29
CA GLY A 11 16.19 -4.98 8.28
C GLY A 11 14.78 -5.57 8.33
N TRP A 12 13.74 -4.75 8.18
CA TRP A 12 12.37 -5.25 8.10
C TRP A 12 12.07 -5.81 6.72
N GLN A 13 11.35 -6.93 6.66
CA GLN A 13 10.71 -7.36 5.42
C GLN A 13 9.55 -6.41 5.12
N VAL A 14 9.52 -5.86 3.91
CA VAL A 14 8.52 -4.89 3.50
C VAL A 14 7.96 -5.28 2.15
N THR A 15 6.66 -5.48 2.11
CA THR A 15 5.85 -5.55 0.90
C THR A 15 4.92 -4.34 0.85
N GLY A 16 4.33 -4.05 -0.29
CA GLY A 16 3.37 -2.95 -0.37
C GLY A 16 2.41 -3.07 -1.53
N SER A 17 1.48 -2.12 -1.65
CA SER A 17 0.57 -2.08 -2.78
C SER A 17 0.63 -0.77 -3.55
N LYS A 18 0.14 -0.83 -4.78
CA LYS A 18 -0.06 0.33 -5.66
C LYS A 18 -1.39 0.18 -6.38
N THR A 19 -1.97 1.29 -6.80
CA THR A 19 -3.24 1.32 -7.52
C THR A 19 -3.05 1.24 -9.04
N THR A 20 -1.81 1.29 -9.53
CA THR A 20 -1.45 1.21 -10.95
C THR A 20 -0.36 0.17 -11.17
N GLN A 21 -0.42 -0.53 -12.30
CA GLN A 21 0.54 -1.57 -12.67
C GLN A 21 1.96 -1.02 -12.80
N ASP A 22 2.14 0.10 -13.51
CA ASP A 22 3.44 0.78 -13.64
C ASP A 22 4.02 1.15 -12.26
N GLY A 23 3.15 1.52 -11.30
CA GLY A 23 3.56 1.81 -9.93
C GLY A 23 4.07 0.58 -9.19
N VAL A 24 3.43 -0.58 -9.39
CA VAL A 24 3.86 -1.88 -8.85
C VAL A 24 5.24 -2.23 -9.40
N GLU A 25 5.41 -2.12 -10.71
CA GLU A 25 6.67 -2.43 -11.38
C GLU A 25 7.81 -1.52 -10.92
N ALA A 26 7.55 -0.22 -10.80
CA ALA A 26 8.52 0.73 -10.27
C ALA A 26 8.91 0.44 -8.80
N ALA A 27 7.97 -0.02 -7.98
CA ALA A 27 8.25 -0.45 -6.60
C ALA A 27 9.16 -1.69 -6.58
N ARG A 28 8.84 -2.70 -7.40
CA ARG A 28 9.65 -3.93 -7.54
C ARG A 28 11.05 -3.63 -8.04
N MET A 29 11.20 -2.74 -9.03
CA MET A 29 12.50 -2.26 -9.51
C MET A 29 13.32 -1.54 -8.44
N SER A 30 12.66 -0.98 -7.42
CA SER A 30 13.30 -0.36 -6.26
C SER A 30 13.62 -1.36 -5.14
N GLY A 31 13.43 -2.65 -5.37
CA GLY A 31 13.69 -3.72 -4.40
C GLY A 31 12.59 -3.93 -3.36
N ILE A 32 11.40 -3.34 -3.57
CA ILE A 32 10.25 -3.53 -2.69
C ILE A 32 9.22 -4.38 -3.43
N ASP A 33 8.94 -5.59 -2.92
CA ASP A 33 7.88 -6.39 -3.51
C ASP A 33 6.54 -5.67 -3.37
N SER A 34 5.72 -5.75 -4.41
CA SER A 34 4.48 -4.99 -4.45
C SER A 34 3.41 -5.63 -5.30
N TYR A 35 2.14 -5.38 -4.96
CA TYR A 35 0.98 -5.94 -5.63
C TYR A 35 -0.02 -4.86 -6.05
N LEU A 36 -0.80 -5.15 -7.10
CA LEU A 36 -1.84 -4.25 -7.57
C LEU A 36 -3.05 -4.39 -6.66
N LEU A 37 -3.44 -3.28 -6.02
CA LEU A 37 -4.60 -3.21 -5.15
C LEU A 37 -5.36 -1.91 -5.43
N ARG A 38 -6.61 -2.02 -5.86
CA ARG A 38 -7.52 -0.87 -5.94
C ARG A 38 -8.66 -1.04 -4.94
N MET A 39 -8.81 -0.03 -4.10
CA MET A 39 -9.95 0.12 -3.20
C MET A 39 -11.02 0.95 -3.91
N GLU A 40 -11.77 0.29 -4.78
CA GLU A 40 -13.04 0.78 -5.31
C GLU A 40 -14.14 0.39 -4.30
N PRO A 41 -15.46 0.60 -4.54
CA PRO A 41 -16.49 0.11 -3.60
C PRO A 41 -16.33 -1.38 -3.26
N GLU A 42 -15.79 -2.15 -4.21
CA GLU A 42 -15.28 -3.50 -4.00
C GLU A 42 -13.76 -3.52 -4.20
N LEU A 43 -13.11 -4.50 -3.57
CA LEU A 43 -11.67 -4.70 -3.70
C LEU A 43 -11.36 -5.26 -5.11
N VAL A 44 -10.46 -4.61 -5.83
CA VAL A 44 -9.99 -5.12 -7.13
C VAL A 44 -8.51 -5.47 -7.03
N CYS A 45 -8.24 -6.76 -6.92
CA CYS A 45 -6.92 -7.39 -6.90
C CYS A 45 -7.03 -8.88 -7.24
N ASP A 46 -5.89 -9.51 -7.45
CA ASP A 46 -5.79 -10.98 -7.43
C ASP A 46 -5.87 -11.48 -5.98
N SER A 47 -6.47 -12.66 -5.77
CA SER A 47 -6.65 -13.22 -4.42
C SER A 47 -5.34 -13.67 -3.80
N ASP A 48 -4.47 -14.28 -4.57
CA ASP A 48 -3.20 -14.82 -4.06
C ASP A 48 -2.25 -13.67 -3.71
N ASP A 49 -2.27 -12.61 -4.54
CA ASP A 49 -1.55 -11.36 -4.27
C ASP A 49 -2.07 -10.66 -3.00
N LEU A 50 -3.39 -10.71 -2.75
CA LEU A 50 -3.96 -10.14 -1.53
C LEU A 50 -3.52 -10.92 -0.30
N ASP A 51 -3.57 -12.25 -0.35
CA ASP A 51 -3.13 -13.11 0.75
C ASP A 51 -1.65 -12.87 1.08
N ALA A 52 -0.79 -12.78 0.05
CA ALA A 52 0.63 -12.45 0.22
C ALA A 52 0.85 -11.03 0.79
N LEU A 53 0.04 -10.06 0.40
CA LEU A 53 0.11 -8.70 0.94
C LEU A 53 -0.34 -8.63 2.40
N MET A 54 -1.31 -9.47 2.79
CA MET A 54 -1.89 -9.50 4.15
C MET A 54 -1.11 -10.40 5.12
N ASP A 55 -0.21 -11.26 4.63
CA ASP A 55 0.72 -12.05 5.45
C ASP A 55 1.84 -11.16 6.03
N ALA A 56 1.47 -10.32 7.00
CA ALA A 56 2.37 -9.36 7.63
C ALA A 56 2.08 -9.19 9.13
N ASP A 57 3.14 -8.95 9.90
CA ASP A 57 3.03 -8.64 11.34
C ASP A 57 2.39 -7.26 11.60
N ALA A 58 2.52 -6.33 10.64
CA ALA A 58 2.02 -4.97 10.76
C ALA A 58 1.59 -4.41 9.41
N LEU A 59 0.40 -3.79 9.37
CA LEU A 59 -0.13 -3.12 8.19
C LEU A 59 -0.08 -1.59 8.37
N VAL A 60 0.56 -0.90 7.41
CA VAL A 60 0.58 0.57 7.36
C VAL A 60 -0.27 1.07 6.20
N ILE A 61 -1.34 1.77 6.53
CA ILE A 61 -2.22 2.40 5.53
C ILE A 61 -1.87 3.89 5.45
N THR A 62 -1.22 4.30 4.35
CA THR A 62 -0.93 5.71 4.09
C THR A 62 -2.12 6.36 3.40
N LEU A 63 -2.91 7.11 4.15
CA LEU A 63 -4.02 7.89 3.60
C LEU A 63 -3.48 9.20 3.01
N PRO A 64 -3.96 9.63 1.83
CA PRO A 64 -3.60 10.93 1.30
C PRO A 64 -4.04 12.02 2.29
N ALA A 65 -3.20 13.05 2.44
CA ALA A 65 -3.54 14.22 3.24
C ALA A 65 -4.69 14.97 2.55
N ARG A 66 -5.93 14.61 2.92
CA ARG A 66 -7.22 15.17 2.47
C ARG A 66 -7.64 14.83 1.04
N ARG A 67 -8.90 14.42 0.92
CA ARG A 67 -9.76 14.71 -0.25
C ARG A 67 -10.72 15.80 0.23
N SER A 68 -10.65 17.01 -0.30
CA SER A 68 -11.67 18.02 -0.03
C SER A 68 -13.01 17.47 -0.52
N GLY A 69 -13.97 17.24 0.37
CA GLY A 69 -15.29 16.68 0.06
C GLY A 69 -16.14 16.52 1.33
N PRO A 70 -17.47 16.31 1.21
CA PRO A 70 -18.36 16.16 2.36
C PRO A 70 -17.93 14.99 3.26
N GLY A 71 -17.82 15.21 4.58
CA GLY A 71 -17.34 14.21 5.56
C GLY A 71 -15.93 14.46 6.10
N ASP A 72 -15.51 15.72 6.18
CA ASP A 72 -14.18 16.18 6.60
C ASP A 72 -13.83 15.93 8.08
N GLU A 73 -14.80 15.53 8.90
CA GLU A 73 -14.58 15.11 10.31
C GLU A 73 -14.12 13.64 10.46
N PHE A 74 -14.07 12.85 9.39
CA PHE A 74 -13.99 11.38 9.45
C PHE A 74 -12.70 10.80 10.08
N TYR A 75 -11.62 11.57 10.17
CA TYR A 75 -10.33 11.12 10.72
C TYR A 75 -9.90 11.85 11.99
N LEU A 76 -10.77 12.67 12.57
CA LEU A 76 -10.51 13.46 13.79
C LEU A 76 -10.97 12.75 15.08
N GLN A 77 -11.19 11.42 15.01
CA GLN A 77 -11.50 10.60 16.18
C GLN A 77 -10.30 9.78 16.64
#